data_AF-A0A521NDT0-F1
#
_entry.id   AF-A0A521NDT0-F1
#
_cell.length_a   1.000
_cell.length_b   1.000
_cell.length_c   1.000
_cell.angle_alpha   90.00
_cell.angle_beta   90.00
_cell.angle_gamma   90.00
#
_symmetry.space_group_name_H-M   'P 1'
#
loop_
_entity.id
_entity.type
_entity.pdbx_description
1 polymer ?
#
loop_
_entity_poly.entity_id
_entity_poly.type
_entity_poly.pdbx_seq_one_letter_code
_entity_poly.pdbx_strand_id
1 'polypeptide(L)'
;MVIPQPEPLTPWETFKASMPASFEEFVGYIAGGGHLAGFVKERGIPYTTMLTWIAVDSQRSEMYARAREDRADVLADEIVPIATRSR
;
A
#
# COMPACT_ATOMS: atom_id res chain seq x y z
N MET A 1 41.23 15.03 2.91
CA MET A 1 40.17 14.29 3.63
C MET A 1 39.06 14.00 2.65
N VAL A 2 38.74 12.73 2.41
CA VAL A 2 37.54 12.35 1.66
C VAL A 2 36.41 12.28 2.70
N ILE A 3 35.42 13.17 2.60
CA ILE A 3 34.21 13.05 3.40
C ILE A 3 33.41 11.90 2.79
N PRO A 4 33.12 10.81 3.52
CA PRO A 4 32.29 9.73 3.00
C PRO A 4 30.91 10.29 2.67
N GLN A 5 30.45 10.06 1.43
CA GLN A 5 29.09 10.40 1.03
C GLN A 5 28.12 9.43 1.72
N PRO A 6 26.97 9.90 2.21
CA PRO A 6 25.98 9.03 2.81
C PRO A 6 25.47 8.03 1.78
N GLU A 7 25.28 6.78 2.21
CA GLU A 7 24.71 5.73 1.36
C GLU A 7 23.27 6.13 0.94
N PRO A 8 22.87 5.78 -0.29
CA PRO A 8 21.50 6.04 -0.74
C PRO A 8 20.51 5.25 0.12
N LEU A 9 19.37 5.88 0.44
CA LEU A 9 18.30 5.23 1.19
C LEU A 9 17.77 4.02 0.42
N THR A 10 17.49 2.94 1.14
CA THR A 10 16.75 1.80 0.60
C THR A 10 15.32 2.20 0.25
N PRO A 11 14.62 1.47 -0.65
CA PRO A 11 13.23 1.80 -0.97
C PRO A 11 12.30 1.87 0.24
N TRP A 12 12.57 1.04 1.25
CA TRP A 12 11.84 1.08 2.53
C TRP A 12 12.10 2.35 3.34
N GLU A 13 13.35 2.80 3.38
CA GLU A 13 13.72 4.04 4.08
C GLU A 13 13.19 5.26 3.37
N THR A 14 13.23 5.29 2.03
CA THR A 14 12.58 6.32 1.23
C THR A 14 11.09 6.37 1.52
N PHE A 15 10.40 5.22 1.53
CA PHE A 15 8.97 5.16 1.85
C PHE A 15 8.67 5.77 3.23
N LYS A 16 9.42 5.39 4.27
CA LYS A 16 9.22 5.93 5.63
C LYS A 16 9.57 7.42 5.73
N ALA A 17 10.59 7.88 5.02
CA ALA A 17 11.02 9.28 5.06
C ALA A 17 9.95 10.23 4.49
N SER A 18 9.10 9.73 3.59
CA SER A 18 8.01 10.49 2.98
C SER A 18 6.67 10.40 3.73
N MET A 19 6.67 9.92 4.98
CA MET A 19 5.48 9.94 5.83
C MET A 19 5.04 11.39 6.13
N PRO A 20 3.72 11.66 6.16
CA PRO A 20 2.60 10.73 5.99
C PRO A 20 2.19 10.44 4.53
N ALA A 21 2.68 11.23 3.57
CA ALA A 21 2.22 11.21 2.18
C ALA A 21 2.34 9.82 1.52
N SER A 22 3.44 9.09 1.76
CA SER A 22 3.63 7.74 1.22
C SER A 22 2.61 6.72 1.74
N PHE A 23 2.14 6.90 2.99
CA PHE A 23 1.10 6.05 3.56
C PHE A 23 -0.29 6.43 3.05
N GLU A 24 -0.57 7.71 2.87
CA GLU A 24 -1.80 8.18 2.23
C GLU A 24 -1.92 7.65 0.79
N GLU A 25 -0.83 7.71 0.01
CA GLU A 25 -0.75 7.11 -1.33
C GLU A 25 -1.03 5.61 -1.29
N PHE A 26 -0.41 4.89 -0.35
CA PHE A 26 -0.64 3.46 -0.18
C PHE A 26 -2.10 3.13 0.14
N VAL A 27 -2.69 3.82 1.12
CA VAL A 27 -4.09 3.60 1.52
C VAL A 27 -5.04 3.93 0.38
N GLY A 28 -4.80 5.02 -0.36
CA GLY A 28 -5.56 5.38 -1.56
C GLY A 28 -5.44 4.34 -2.68
N TYR A 29 -4.25 3.80 -2.93
CA TYR A 29 -4.04 2.71 -3.88
C TYR A 29 -4.84 1.45 -3.51
N ILE A 30 -4.88 1.10 -2.22
CA ILE A 30 -5.66 -0.05 -1.74
C ILE A 30 -7.16 0.20 -1.92
N ALA A 31 -7.66 1.36 -1.50
CA ALA A 31 -9.07 1.73 -1.65
C ALA A 31 -9.52 1.69 -3.12
N GLY A 32 -8.65 2.10 -4.05
CA GLY A 32 -8.92 2.10 -5.49
C GLY A 32 -8.83 0.74 -6.20
N GLY A 33 -8.88 -0.39 -5.50
CA GLY A 33 -8.80 -1.74 -6.12
C GLY A 33 -7.45 -2.44 -5.94
N GLY A 34 -6.41 -1.72 -5.55
CA GLY A 34 -5.05 -2.23 -5.45
C GLY A 34 -4.83 -3.28 -4.35
N HIS A 35 -3.75 -4.05 -4.47
CA HIS A 35 -3.36 -5.06 -3.48
C HIS A 35 -1.99 -4.77 -2.88
N LEU A 36 -1.83 -5.05 -1.58
CA LEU A 36 -0.56 -4.86 -0.87
C LEU A 36 0.61 -5.54 -1.59
N ALA A 37 0.42 -6.77 -2.07
CA ALA A 37 1.45 -7.51 -2.80
C ALA A 37 1.89 -6.81 -4.11
N GLY A 38 0.96 -6.15 -4.81
CA GLY A 38 1.27 -5.36 -6.01
C GLY A 38 2.07 -4.12 -5.66
N PHE A 39 1.56 -3.33 -4.71
CA PHE A 39 2.18 -2.08 -4.27
C PHE A 39 3.64 -2.27 -3.84
N VAL A 40 3.91 -3.27 -3.00
CA VAL A 40 5.25 -3.51 -2.46
C VAL A 40 6.19 -4.11 -3.51
N LYS A 41 5.69 -4.94 -4.43
CA LYS A 41 6.48 -5.51 -5.53
C LYS A 41 6.98 -4.42 -6.47
N GLU A 42 6.11 -3.50 -6.87
CA GLU A 42 6.46 -2.37 -7.75
C GLU A 42 7.53 -1.45 -7.14
N ARG A 43 7.53 -1.32 -5.81
CA ARG A 43 8.43 -0.41 -5.07
C ARG A 43 9.66 -1.11 -4.49
N GLY A 44 9.82 -2.41 -4.72
CA GLY A 44 10.92 -3.19 -4.13
C GLY A 44 10.89 -3.25 -2.59
N ILE A 45 9.71 -3.11 -2.00
CA ILE A 45 9.52 -3.20 -0.54
C ILE A 45 9.22 -4.67 -0.18
N PRO A 46 9.83 -5.23 0.87
CA PRO A 46 9.46 -6.57 1.33
C PRO A 46 8.04 -6.58 1.90
N TYR A 47 7.23 -7.54 1.47
CA TYR A 47 5.84 -7.67 1.88
C TYR A 47 5.67 -7.73 3.41
N THR A 48 6.46 -8.58 4.08
CA THR A 48 6.41 -8.76 5.52
C THR A 48 6.82 -7.49 6.26
N THR A 49 7.81 -6.74 5.75
CA THR A 49 8.22 -5.45 6.32
C THR A 49 7.06 -4.45 6.33
N MET A 50 6.36 -4.29 5.20
CA MET A 50 5.21 -3.38 5.11
C MET A 50 4.07 -3.84 6.02
N LEU A 51 3.73 -5.13 6.00
CA LEU A 51 2.64 -5.69 6.80
C LEU A 51 2.91 -5.57 8.30
N THR A 52 4.10 -5.94 8.76
CA THR A 52 4.50 -5.79 10.17
C THR A 52 4.50 -4.32 10.58
N TRP A 53 5.02 -3.44 9.72
CA TRP A 53 5.03 -2.01 10.01
C TRP A 53 3.61 -1.48 10.21
N ILE A 54 2.66 -1.80 9.32
CA ILE A 54 1.24 -1.42 9.45
C ILE A 54 0.68 -1.93 10.79
N ALA A 55 0.88 -3.21 11.10
CA ALA A 55 0.29 -3.89 12.26
C ALA A 55 0.78 -3.36 13.62
N VAL A 56 1.97 -2.75 13.67
CA VAL A 56 2.56 -2.22 14.91
C VAL A 56 1.83 -0.98 15.44
N ASP A 57 1.08 -0.27 14.59
CA ASP A 57 0.39 0.96 14.96
C ASP A 57 -1.10 0.85 14.66
N SER A 58 -1.92 1.16 15.66
CA SER A 58 -3.37 0.99 15.58
C SER A 58 -4.00 1.91 14.54
N GLN A 59 -3.50 3.15 14.40
CA GLN A 59 -4.02 4.10 13.43
C GLN A 59 -3.74 3.63 12.01
N ARG A 60 -2.52 3.18 11.73
CA ARG A 60 -2.14 2.64 10.42
C ARG A 60 -2.92 1.35 10.11
N SER A 61 -3.10 0.49 11.11
CA SER A 61 -3.91 -0.72 10.97
C SER A 61 -5.36 -0.41 10.63
N GLU A 62 -5.97 0.57 11.31
CA GLU A 62 -7.36 0.98 11.06
C GLU A 62 -7.52 1.62 9.69
N MET A 63 -6.61 2.52 9.29
CA MET A 63 -6.64 3.14 7.95
C MET A 63 -6.52 2.08 6.84
N TYR A 64 -5.62 1.11 7.00
CA TYR A 64 -5.48 0.02 6.04
C TYR A 64 -6.71 -0.90 6.02
N ALA A 65 -7.33 -1.16 7.17
CA ALA A 65 -8.57 -1.94 7.24
C ALA A 65 -9.72 -1.25 6.48
N ARG A 66 -9.95 0.05 6.72
CA ARG A 66 -10.97 0.84 6.01
C ARG A 66 -10.74 0.87 4.50
N ALA A 67 -9.50 1.10 4.05
CA ALA A 67 -9.20 1.03 2.62
C ALA A 67 -9.47 -0.34 2.01
N ARG A 68 -9.35 -1.44 2.76
CA ARG A 68 -9.73 -2.77 2.26
C ARG A 68 -11.24 -2.97 2.20
N GLU A 69 -12.00 -2.30 3.06
CA GLU A 69 -13.46 -2.25 3.01
C GLU A 69 -13.90 -1.48 1.77
N ASP A 70 -13.38 -0.26 1.55
CA ASP A 70 -13.65 0.54 0.34
C ASP A 70 -13.30 -0.21 -0.94
N ARG A 71 -12.17 -0.95 -0.92
CA ARG A 71 -11.77 -1.81 -2.04
C ARG A 71 -12.80 -2.89 -2.36
N ALA A 72 -13.46 -3.44 -1.34
CA ALA A 72 -14.45 -4.49 -1.53
C ALA A 72 -15.66 -3.96 -2.32
N ASP A 73 -16.05 -2.71 -2.08
CA ASP A 73 -17.12 -2.04 -2.84
C ASP A 73 -16.72 -1.84 -4.31
N VAL A 74 -15.49 -1.36 -4.57
CA VAL A 74 -14.97 -1.21 -5.94
C VAL A 74 -14.98 -2.54 -6.70
N LEU A 75 -14.49 -3.61 -6.06
CA LEU A 75 -14.45 -4.93 -6.70
C LEU A 75 -15.86 -5.51 -6.90
N ALA A 76 -16.81 -5.22 -6.00
CA ALA A 76 -18.20 -5.63 -6.16
C ALA A 76 -18.85 -4.95 -7.38
N ASP A 77 -18.64 -3.65 -7.55
CA ASP A 77 -19.11 -2.89 -8.71
C ASP A 77 -18.51 -3.40 -10.03
N GLU A 78 -17.25 -3.85 -10.03
CA GLU A 78 -16.60 -4.44 -11.21
C GLU A 78 -17.14 -5.84 -11.59
N ILE A 79 -17.68 -6.60 -10.63
CA ILE A 79 -18.18 -7.97 -10.87
C ILE A 79 -19.60 -7.99 -11.43
N VAL A 80 -20.49 -7.06 -11.04
CA VAL A 80 -21.90 -7.03 -11.47
C VAL A 80 -22.06 -7.01 -13.01
N PRO A 81 -21.27 -6.24 -13.79
CA PRO A 81 -21.36 -6.25 -15.25
C PRO A 81 -20.97 -7.59 -15.87
N ILE A 82 -20.07 -8.35 -15.25
CA ILE A 82 -19.58 -9.64 -15.76
C ILE A 82 -20.67 -10.72 -15.62
N ALA A 83 -21.36 -10.75 -14.48
CA ALA A 83 -22.39 -11.74 -14.20
C ALA A 83 -23.64 -11.59 -15.08
N THR A 84 -23.98 -10.34 -15.47
CA THR A 84 -25.22 -10.03 -16.21
C THR A 84 -25.08 -10.22 -17.72
N ARG A 85 -23.85 -10.37 -18.23
CA ARG A 85 -23.55 -10.54 -19.67
C ARG A 85 -23.67 -11.98 -20.18
N SER A 86 -24.12 -12.89 -19.33
CA SER A 86 -24.21 -14.34 -19.59
C SER A 86 -25.66 -14.84 -19.70
N ARG A 87 -26.64 -13.96 -19.96
CA ARG A 87 -28.04 -14.33 -20.10
C ARG A 87 -28.68 -13.74 -21.35
#